data_AF-A0A0M2HTB4-F1
#
_entry.id   AF-A0A0M2HTB4-F1
#
_cell.length_a   1.000
_cell.length_b   1.000
_cell.length_c   1.000
_cell.angle_alpha   90.00
_cell.angle_beta   90.00
_cell.angle_gamma   90.00
#
_symmetry.space_group_name_H-M   'P 1'
#
loop_
_entity.id
_entity.type
_entity.pdbx_description
1 polymer ?
#
loop_
_entity_poly.entity_id
_entity_poly.type
_entity_poly.pdbx_seq_one_letter_code
_entity_poly.pdbx_strand_id
1 'polypeptide(L)'
;MDPALLSTALSDTTTAFESLSTVITEEKITAIFGGLTWGGGVTACVSQALNEVLAEQQSINMATISNHVAAGIYGVGNAARALQEGQEEMAATFQAEMVGSAGDGDFTYFEQHGYQGQ
;
A
#
# COMPACT_ATOMS: atom_id res chain seq x y z
N MET A 1 -3.36 8.20 23.32
CA MET A 1 -2.23 8.17 22.37
C MET A 1 -1.78 9.60 22.15
N ASP A 2 -0.48 9.89 22.15
CA ASP A 2 0.02 11.26 21.94
C ASP A 2 -0.15 11.66 20.46
N PRO A 3 -0.91 12.73 20.15
CA PRO A 3 -1.12 13.19 18.77
C PRO A 3 0.17 13.47 18.02
N ALA A 4 1.21 13.98 18.70
CA ALA A 4 2.49 14.28 18.06
C ALA A 4 3.22 13.00 17.65
N LEU A 5 3.23 11.98 18.50
CA LEU A 5 3.82 10.68 18.18
C LEU A 5 3.08 9.98 17.03
N LEU A 6 1.75 10.10 17.00
CA LEU A 6 0.95 9.55 15.90
C LEU A 6 1.26 10.24 14.56
N SER A 7 1.33 11.57 14.56
CA SER A 7 1.65 12.34 13.36
C SER A 7 3.04 11.99 12.81
N THR A 8 4.04 11.87 13.69
CA THR A 8 5.39 11.45 13.28
C THR A 8 5.37 10.05 12.68
N ALA A 9 4.71 9.08 13.34
CA ALA A 9 4.63 7.71 12.84
C ALA A 9 3.94 7.62 11.46
N LEU A 10 2.86 8.38 11.24
CA LEU A 10 2.17 8.43 9.94
C LEU A 10 3.06 9.06 8.86
N SER A 11 3.78 10.14 9.18
CA SER A 11 4.71 10.79 8.26
C SER A 11 5.88 9.87 7.86
N ASP A 12 6.48 9.19 8.84
CA ASP A 12 7.58 8.25 8.61
C ASP A 12 7.12 7.06 7.76
N THR A 13 5.93 6.53 8.05
CA THR A 13 5.33 5.42 7.30
C THR A 13 5.02 5.84 5.85
N THR A 14 4.48 7.05 5.65
CA THR A 14 4.22 7.60 4.32
C THR A 14 5.51 7.73 3.52
N THR A 15 6.55 8.32 4.12
CA THR A 15 7.86 8.48 3.47
C THR A 15 8.50 7.15 3.11
N ALA A 16 8.44 6.16 4.03
CA ALA A 16 8.96 4.82 3.78
C ALA A 16 8.18 4.12 2.66
N PHE A 17 6.87 4.31 2.60
CA PHE A 17 6.02 3.74 1.56
C PHE A 17 6.28 4.36 0.18
N GLU A 18 6.42 5.68 0.10
CA GLU A 18 6.81 6.38 -1.14
C GLU A 18 8.19 5.92 -1.63
N SER A 19 9.15 5.77 -0.73
CA SER A 19 10.47 5.23 -1.07
C SER A 19 10.36 3.81 -1.63
N LEU A 20 9.57 2.94 -0.99
CA LEU A 20 9.35 1.56 -1.44
C LEU A 20 8.67 1.51 -2.82
N SER A 21 7.65 2.34 -3.06
CA SER A 21 6.88 2.36 -4.31
C SER A 21 7.71 2.85 -5.50
N THR A 22 8.70 3.72 -5.29
CA THR A 22 9.66 4.13 -6.35
C THR A 22 10.74 3.08 -6.66
N VAL A 23 11.03 2.19 -5.73
CA VAL A 23 11.99 1.10 -5.94
C VAL A 23 11.34 -0.04 -6.71
N ILE A 24 10.09 -0.37 -6.39
CA ILE A 24 9.34 -1.50 -6.95
C ILE A 24 8.34 -0.97 -7.99
N THR A 25 8.86 -0.55 -9.14
CA THR A 25 8.02 -0.09 -10.26
C THR A 25 7.69 -1.24 -11.20
N GLU A 26 6.52 -1.16 -11.84
CA GLU A 26 6.12 -2.10 -12.90
C GLU A 26 7.20 -2.19 -13.99
N GLU A 27 7.78 -1.04 -14.38
CA GLU A 27 8.86 -0.96 -15.36
C GLU A 27 10.11 -1.78 -14.98
N LYS A 28 10.61 -1.65 -13.75
CA LYS A 28 11.79 -2.41 -13.28
C LYS A 28 11.51 -3.91 -13.26
N ILE A 29 10.28 -4.29 -12.94
CA ILE A 29 9.88 -5.68 -12.91
C ILE A 29 9.71 -6.22 -14.33
N THR A 30 9.07 -5.49 -15.24
CA THR A 30 9.01 -5.84 -16.67
C THR A 30 10.40 -6.00 -17.27
N ALA A 31 11.37 -5.17 -16.86
CA ALA A 31 12.77 -5.32 -17.29
C ALA A 31 13.41 -6.63 -16.79
N ILE A 32 13.13 -7.05 -15.54
CA ILE A 32 13.58 -8.33 -14.99
C ILE A 32 12.95 -9.50 -15.77
N PHE A 33 11.63 -9.46 -16.00
CA PHE A 33 10.92 -10.47 -16.80
C PHE A 33 11.46 -10.55 -18.23
N GLY A 34 11.71 -9.41 -18.87
CA GLY A 34 12.32 -9.35 -20.20
C GLY A 34 13.71 -10.00 -20.23
N GLY A 35 14.53 -9.76 -19.20
CA GLY A 35 15.83 -10.42 -19.04
C GLY A 35 15.74 -11.93 -18.83
N LEU A 36 14.76 -12.39 -18.05
CA LEU A 36 14.50 -13.82 -17.80
C LEU A 36 14.02 -14.55 -19.05
N THR A 37 13.14 -13.92 -19.83
CA THR A 37 12.70 -14.44 -21.14
C THR A 37 13.88 -14.57 -22.10
N TRP A 38 14.81 -13.61 -22.10
CA TRP A 38 16.01 -13.65 -22.94
C TRP A 38 16.99 -14.78 -22.53
N GLY A 39 17.05 -15.13 -21.25
CA GLY A 39 17.84 -16.25 -20.73
C GLY A 39 17.23 -17.65 -20.95
N GLY A 40 15.95 -17.72 -21.34
CA GLY A 40 15.18 -18.96 -21.45
C GLY A 40 15.68 -19.99 -22.46
N GLY A 41 16.55 -19.60 -23.41
CA GLY A 41 17.18 -20.52 -24.36
C GLY A 41 18.12 -21.56 -23.73
N VAL A 42 18.61 -21.33 -22.50
CA VAL A 42 19.59 -22.20 -21.83
C VAL A 42 19.08 -22.73 -20.46
N THR A 43 18.11 -22.05 -19.82
CA THR A 43 17.66 -22.35 -18.45
C THR A 43 16.13 -22.34 -18.24
N ALA A 44 15.36 -22.68 -19.28
CA ALA A 44 13.89 -22.55 -19.37
C ALA A 44 13.10 -22.84 -18.07
N CYS A 45 13.38 -23.94 -17.37
CA CYS A 45 12.66 -24.31 -16.15
C CYS A 45 12.92 -23.36 -14.97
N VAL A 46 14.16 -22.83 -14.86
CA VAL A 46 14.54 -21.89 -13.80
C VAL A 46 13.98 -20.51 -14.08
N SER A 47 14.07 -20.03 -15.33
CA SER A 47 13.47 -18.75 -15.72
C SER A 47 11.95 -18.75 -15.58
N GLN A 48 11.29 -19.88 -15.85
CA GLN A 48 9.84 -20.02 -15.66
C GLN A 48 9.44 -20.02 -14.18
N ALA A 49 10.12 -20.81 -13.33
CA ALA A 49 9.85 -20.82 -11.90
C ALA A 49 10.12 -19.44 -11.26
N LEU A 50 11.18 -18.73 -11.70
CA LEU A 50 11.45 -17.38 -11.25
C LEU A 50 10.37 -16.40 -11.69
N ASN A 51 9.85 -16.53 -12.90
CA ASN A 51 8.74 -15.72 -13.40
C ASN A 51 7.46 -15.94 -12.59
N GLU A 52 7.13 -17.18 -12.24
CA GLU A 52 5.95 -17.51 -11.41
C GLU A 52 6.08 -16.93 -10.00
N VAL A 53 7.25 -17.09 -9.36
CA VAL A 53 7.54 -16.51 -8.05
C VAL A 53 7.50 -14.98 -8.09
N LEU A 54 8.08 -14.35 -9.11
CA LEU A 54 8.07 -12.90 -9.27
C LEU A 54 6.68 -12.36 -9.55
N ALA A 55 5.86 -13.07 -10.34
CA ALA A 55 4.48 -12.69 -10.61
C ALA A 55 3.63 -12.78 -9.34
N GLU A 56 3.77 -13.85 -8.55
CA GLU A 56 3.07 -13.99 -7.27
C GLU A 56 3.52 -12.92 -6.25
N GLN A 57 4.82 -12.66 -6.16
CA GLN A 57 5.39 -11.62 -5.29
C GLN A 57 4.97 -10.21 -5.70
N GLN A 58 4.90 -9.91 -6.99
CA GLN A 58 4.54 -8.60 -7.54
C GLN A 58 3.02 -8.36 -7.48
N SER A 59 2.24 -9.25 -8.09
CA SER A 59 0.83 -9.00 -8.36
C SER A 59 -0.03 -9.16 -7.11
N ILE A 60 0.31 -10.11 -6.25
CA ILE A 60 -0.52 -10.46 -5.09
C ILE A 60 0.09 -9.85 -3.84
N ASN A 61 1.34 -10.18 -3.52
CA ASN A 61 1.90 -9.82 -2.23
C ASN A 61 2.21 -8.32 -2.13
N MET A 62 2.84 -7.72 -3.15
CA MET A 62 3.19 -6.30 -3.08
C MET A 62 1.98 -5.38 -3.18
N ALA A 63 1.02 -5.70 -4.05
CA ALA A 63 -0.25 -4.96 -4.13
C ALA A 63 -1.01 -5.03 -2.80
N THR A 64 -1.12 -6.22 -2.20
CA THR A 64 -1.75 -6.40 -0.90
C THR A 64 -1.02 -5.60 0.19
N ILE A 65 0.31 -5.70 0.27
CA ILE A 65 1.10 -4.93 1.25
C ILE A 65 0.88 -3.43 1.05
N SER A 66 0.90 -2.96 -0.20
CA SER A 66 0.71 -1.55 -0.53
C SER A 66 -0.68 -1.05 -0.12
N ASN A 67 -1.71 -1.84 -0.42
CA ASN A 67 -3.08 -1.52 -0.02
C ASN A 67 -3.22 -1.45 1.50
N HIS A 68 -2.66 -2.42 2.23
CA HIS A 68 -2.67 -2.44 3.69
C HIS A 68 -1.95 -1.23 4.31
N VAL A 69 -0.79 -0.84 3.76
CA VAL A 69 -0.03 0.32 4.25
C VAL A 69 -0.79 1.61 3.96
N ALA A 70 -1.26 1.81 2.73
CA ALA A 70 -2.04 2.99 2.34
C ALA A 70 -3.33 3.10 3.16
N ALA A 71 -4.06 2.00 3.32
CA ALA A 71 -5.26 1.94 4.15
C ALA A 71 -4.94 2.29 5.61
N GLY A 72 -3.83 1.80 6.16
CA GLY A 72 -3.38 2.17 7.50
C GLY A 72 -3.12 3.68 7.64
N ILE A 73 -2.44 4.29 6.66
CA ILE A 73 -2.16 5.72 6.64
C ILE A 73 -3.47 6.52 6.60
N TYR A 74 -4.35 6.24 5.64
CA TYR A 74 -5.61 6.96 5.49
C TYR A 74 -6.57 6.69 6.66
N GLY A 75 -6.80 5.43 6.99
CA GLY A 75 -7.70 4.99 8.04
C GLY A 75 -7.35 5.56 9.41
N VAL A 76 -6.11 5.37 9.86
CA VAL A 76 -5.67 5.81 11.19
C VAL A 76 -5.57 7.34 11.24
N GLY A 77 -5.06 7.98 10.18
CA GLY A 77 -4.96 9.44 10.11
C GLY A 77 -6.33 10.12 10.19
N ASN A 78 -7.29 9.66 9.37
CA ASN A 78 -8.65 10.20 9.35
C ASN A 78 -9.41 9.89 10.64
N ALA A 79 -9.30 8.67 11.18
CA ALA A 79 -9.96 8.30 12.43
C ALA A 79 -9.42 9.11 13.62
N ALA A 80 -8.10 9.34 13.68
CA ALA A 80 -7.51 10.14 14.74
C ALA A 80 -7.91 11.61 14.66
N ARG A 81 -8.10 12.16 13.45
CA ARG A 81 -8.65 13.51 13.27
C ARG A 81 -10.12 13.57 13.72
N ALA A 82 -10.95 12.63 13.29
CA ALA A 82 -12.34 12.52 13.71
C ALA A 82 -12.48 12.43 15.24
N LEU A 83 -11.62 11.63 15.91
CA LEU A 83 -11.60 11.56 17.37
C LEU A 83 -11.21 12.88 18.04
N GLN A 84 -10.25 13.62 17.49
CA GLN A 84 -9.87 14.94 17.99
C GLN A 84 -11.01 15.97 17.87
N GLU A 85 -11.84 15.83 16.84
CA GLU A 85 -13.03 16.66 16.64
C GLU A 85 -14.27 16.15 17.39
N GLY A 86 -14.15 15.08 18.18
CA GLY A 86 -15.25 14.49 18.95
C GLY A 86 -16.25 13.68 18.11
N GLN A 87 -15.90 13.34 16.87
CA GLN A 87 -16.73 12.60 15.92
C GLN A 87 -16.43 11.09 15.98
N GLU A 88 -16.79 10.45 17.09
CA GLU A 88 -16.47 9.04 17.34
C GLU A 88 -17.08 8.08 16.30
N GLU A 89 -18.30 8.36 15.83
CA GLU A 89 -18.96 7.56 14.79
C GLU A 89 -18.21 7.62 13.47
N MET A 90 -17.75 8.82 13.07
CA MET A 90 -16.95 8.99 11.86
C MET A 90 -15.58 8.31 12.00
N ALA A 91 -14.98 8.34 13.19
CA ALA A 91 -13.74 7.62 13.45
C ALA A 91 -13.91 6.10 13.30
N ALA A 92 -15.04 5.54 13.75
CA ALA A 92 -15.37 4.13 13.56
C ALA A 92 -15.59 3.81 12.08
N THR A 93 -16.22 4.69 11.31
CA THR A 93 -16.37 4.50 9.85
C THR A 93 -15.02 4.49 9.15
N PHE A 94 -14.11 5.43 9.44
CA PHE A 94 -12.76 5.40 8.86
C PHE A 94 -11.98 4.12 9.19
N GLN A 95 -12.16 3.57 10.39
CA GLN A 95 -11.55 2.28 10.77
C GLN A 95 -12.17 1.10 10.00
N ALA A 96 -13.48 1.13 9.73
CA ALA A 96 -14.14 0.09 8.94
C ALA A 96 -13.71 0.13 7.47
N GLU A 97 -13.70 1.32 6.87
CA GLU A 97 -13.30 1.54 5.48
C GLU A 97 -11.82 1.21 5.26
N MET A 98 -10.97 1.43 6.27
CA MET A 98 -9.57 0.98 6.27
C MET A 98 -9.46 -0.54 6.07
N VAL A 99 -10.29 -1.32 6.75
CA VAL A 99 -10.23 -2.79 6.66
C VAL A 99 -10.68 -3.24 5.26
N GLY A 100 -11.71 -2.59 4.69
CA GLY A 100 -12.15 -2.84 3.31
C GLY A 100 -11.06 -2.52 2.29
N SER A 101 -10.59 -1.26 2.32
CA SER A 101 -9.58 -0.72 1.40
C SER A 101 -8.25 -1.46 1.47
N ALA A 102 -7.89 -2.01 2.63
CA ALA A 102 -6.70 -2.85 2.77
C ALA A 102 -6.79 -4.15 1.93
N GLY A 103 -8.00 -4.69 1.76
CA GLY A 103 -8.25 -5.92 1.02
C GLY A 103 -8.40 -5.73 -0.49
N ASP A 104 -9.10 -4.67 -0.93
CA ASP A 104 -9.43 -4.45 -2.35
C ASP A 104 -8.71 -3.27 -3.00
N GLY A 105 -8.09 -2.38 -2.21
CA GLY A 105 -7.42 -1.19 -2.70
C GLY A 105 -8.37 -0.06 -3.11
N ASP A 106 -9.66 -0.12 -2.76
CA ASP A 106 -10.60 0.97 -3.03
C ASP A 106 -10.49 2.08 -1.98
N PHE A 107 -9.81 3.18 -2.33
CA PHE A 107 -9.64 4.34 -1.45
C PHE A 107 -10.67 5.45 -1.66
N THR A 108 -11.70 5.21 -2.48
CA THR A 108 -12.69 6.23 -2.88
C THR A 108 -13.39 6.87 -1.68
N TYR A 109 -13.66 6.11 -0.61
CA TYR A 109 -14.26 6.65 0.61
C TYR A 109 -13.40 7.76 1.23
N PHE A 110 -12.09 7.53 1.34
CA PHE A 110 -11.15 8.50 1.90
C PHE A 110 -10.96 9.72 0.99
N GLU A 111 -11.06 9.55 -0.32
CA GLU A 111 -10.99 10.70 -1.24
C GLU A 111 -12.20 11.64 -1.06
N GLN A 112 -13.39 11.07 -0.84
CA GLN A 112 -14.65 11.81 -0.75
C GLN A 112 -14.93 12.38 0.64
N HIS A 113 -14.60 11.61 1.68
CA HIS A 113 -14.96 11.93 3.08
C HIS A 113 -13.73 12.18 3.95
N GLY A 114 -12.56 11.81 3.46
CA GLY A 114 -11.32 11.99 4.18
C GLY A 114 -10.98 13.46 4.32
N TYR A 115 -10.35 13.69 5.44
CA TYR A 115 -9.74 14.90 5.89
C TYR A 115 -8.53 15.24 5.01
N GLN A 116 -8.79 15.80 3.83
CA GLN A 116 -7.76 16.28 2.91
C GLN A 116 -6.88 17.31 3.64
N GLY A 117 -5.57 17.07 3.64
CA GLY A 117 -4.60 17.89 4.36
C GLY A 117 -4.67 19.36 3.94
N GLN A 118 -4.56 20.25 4.94
CA GLN A 118 -3.92 21.56 4.77
C GLN A 118 -2.46 21.42 5.19
#